data_AF-A0A943B5H3-F1
#
_entry.id   AF-A0A943B5H3-F1
#
_cell.length_a   1.000
_cell.length_b   1.000
_cell.length_c   1.000
_cell.angle_alpha   90.00
_cell.angle_beta   90.00
_cell.angle_gamma   90.00
#
_symmetry.space_group_name_H-M   'P 1'
#
loop_
_entity.id
_entity.type
_entity.pdbx_description
1 polymer ?
#
loop_
_entity_poly.entity_id
_entity_poly.type
_entity_poly.pdbx_seq_one_letter_code
_entity_poly.pdbx_strand_id
1 'polypeptide(L)'
;MRDYTLTWSNGRGSVSSGDYLFDVDEKPDAGFAFDALYYETPTGLAFKVTDEEQQPLSAEEIAACRAFCDGFADTADYAVQTYEDETGLYRGVMLKSEAEAQGLAWFVGDAPDHPVSKLADGRWERVAALFTEDGEYRLMPDSVCPKCVVFLTQAEWDAWPKPTKSTEVWDFATETWKDYRTLEQARTTADSYIRNAYGARRSAVMGAVPYAEMATWPMQLAEARAYKADPTAATPFLDAMLSAQTSAAAAGDDATLVQSKDALAADILAHDAPDYLAAAGAVHGEMRAWILRVWNAANLDEVDALTAAVAEALGVPPLARPLNGI
;
A
#
# COMPACT_ATOMS: atom_id res chain seq x y z
N MET A 1 10.74 -47.55 -0.93
CA MET A 1 9.53 -48.07 -0.26
C MET A 1 8.69 -46.84 0.03
N ARG A 2 7.42 -46.82 -0.36
CA ARG A 2 6.56 -45.66 -0.15
C ARG A 2 6.11 -45.66 1.31
N ASP A 3 6.18 -44.51 1.96
CA ASP A 3 5.71 -44.36 3.32
C ASP A 3 4.20 -44.13 3.32
N TYR A 4 3.50 -44.89 4.16
CA TYR A 4 2.08 -44.78 4.41
C TYR A 4 1.82 -44.38 5.86
N THR A 5 0.89 -43.45 6.02
CA THR A 5 0.31 -42.98 7.28
C THR A 5 -1.22 -42.98 7.12
N LEU A 6 -1.92 -43.74 7.94
CA LEU A 6 -3.36 -43.68 8.12
C LEU A 6 -3.63 -43.78 9.62
N THR A 7 -3.89 -42.63 10.23
CA THR A 7 -4.19 -42.53 11.66
C THR A 7 -5.59 -41.97 11.86
N TRP A 8 -6.25 -42.41 12.91
CA TRP A 8 -7.53 -41.87 13.35
C TRP A 8 -7.73 -42.13 14.84
N SER A 9 -8.01 -41.09 15.60
CA SER A 9 -8.37 -41.20 17.02
C SER A 9 -9.10 -39.95 17.48
N ASN A 10 -10.17 -40.12 18.26
CA ASN A 10 -10.89 -39.01 18.92
C ASN A 10 -11.34 -37.89 17.96
N GLY A 11 -11.79 -38.25 16.75
CA GLY A 11 -12.31 -37.27 15.79
C GLY A 11 -11.26 -36.56 14.94
N ARG A 12 -9.99 -36.98 15.00
CA ARG A 12 -8.91 -36.46 14.16
C ARG A 12 -8.04 -37.58 13.63
N GLY A 13 -7.45 -37.37 12.47
CA GLY A 13 -6.53 -38.31 11.85
C GLY A 13 -5.62 -37.65 10.85
N SER A 14 -4.73 -38.46 10.29
CA SER A 14 -3.89 -38.04 9.17
C SER A 14 -3.82 -39.17 8.13
N VAL A 15 -3.84 -38.78 6.85
CA VAL A 15 -3.77 -39.70 5.71
C VAL A 15 -2.63 -39.26 4.81
N SER A 16 -1.69 -40.14 4.51
CA SER A 16 -0.69 -39.90 3.48
C SER A 16 -1.27 -40.26 2.11
N SER A 17 -1.06 -39.41 1.11
CA SER A 17 -1.33 -39.73 -0.30
C SER A 17 -0.35 -38.97 -1.18
N GLY A 18 0.30 -39.62 -2.14
CA GLY A 18 1.39 -38.96 -2.86
C GLY A 18 2.65 -38.83 -1.99
N ASP A 19 3.22 -37.63 -2.03
CA ASP A 19 4.25 -37.14 -1.13
C ASP A 19 3.66 -36.24 -0.03
N TYR A 20 2.32 -36.20 0.10
CA TYR A 20 1.58 -35.30 0.97
C TYR A 20 0.98 -36.03 2.17
N LEU A 21 0.84 -35.30 3.27
CA LEU A 21 0.12 -35.74 4.47
C LEU A 21 -1.06 -34.78 4.68
N PHE A 22 -2.25 -35.34 4.74
CA PHE A 22 -3.51 -34.62 4.92
C PHE A 22 -4.02 -34.83 6.34
N ASP A 23 -4.43 -33.75 7.00
CA ASP A 23 -5.21 -33.85 8.23
C ASP A 23 -6.68 -34.12 7.88
N VAL A 24 -7.30 -35.05 8.61
CA VAL A 24 -8.70 -35.45 8.41
C VAL A 24 -9.50 -35.34 9.70
N ASP A 25 -10.71 -34.80 9.58
CA ASP A 25 -11.69 -34.68 10.67
C ASP A 25 -12.88 -35.64 10.49
N GLU A 26 -12.84 -36.48 9.46
CA GLU A 26 -13.81 -37.55 9.20
C GLU A 26 -13.18 -38.93 9.36
N LYS A 27 -13.95 -39.85 9.97
CA LYS A 27 -13.49 -41.21 10.20
C LYS A 27 -13.23 -41.93 8.87
N PRO A 28 -12.02 -42.45 8.62
CA PRO A 28 -11.71 -43.17 7.39
C PRO A 28 -12.61 -44.41 7.21
N ASP A 29 -13.17 -44.59 6.02
CA ASP A 29 -13.78 -45.85 5.62
C ASP A 29 -12.70 -46.80 5.07
N ALA A 30 -11.94 -47.40 5.98
CA ALA A 30 -10.90 -48.36 5.64
C ALA A 30 -11.44 -49.76 5.27
N GLY A 31 -12.77 -49.95 5.22
CA GLY A 31 -13.41 -51.24 4.91
C GLY A 31 -13.40 -52.26 6.07
N PHE A 32 -13.04 -51.85 7.28
CA PHE A 32 -13.10 -52.66 8.51
C PHE A 32 -13.42 -51.81 9.74
N ALA A 33 -13.88 -52.45 10.83
CA ALA A 33 -14.26 -51.76 12.05
C ALA A 33 -13.05 -51.42 12.95
N PHE A 34 -13.04 -50.20 13.47
CA PHE A 34 -12.09 -49.67 14.46
C PHE A 34 -12.67 -48.46 15.20
N ASP A 35 -12.28 -48.23 16.44
CA ASP A 35 -12.54 -47.00 17.20
C ASP A 35 -11.37 -46.02 17.05
N ALA A 36 -10.15 -46.55 17.03
CA ALA A 36 -8.94 -45.82 16.65
C ALA A 36 -8.06 -46.68 15.73
N LEU A 37 -7.31 -46.05 14.84
CA LEU A 37 -6.44 -46.69 13.85
C LEU A 37 -5.08 -46.01 13.85
N TYR A 38 -4.01 -46.80 13.88
CA TYR A 38 -2.63 -46.32 13.81
C TYR A 38 -1.86 -47.20 12.84
N TYR A 39 -1.82 -46.78 11.58
CA TYR A 39 -1.01 -47.40 10.54
C TYR A 39 0.04 -46.40 10.05
N GLU A 40 1.29 -46.58 10.46
CA GLU A 40 2.41 -45.71 10.12
C GLU A 40 3.63 -46.56 9.78
N THR A 41 3.97 -46.63 8.51
CA THR A 41 5.18 -47.34 8.07
C THR A 41 6.50 -46.71 8.57
N PRO A 42 6.66 -45.37 8.74
CA PRO A 42 7.91 -44.79 9.22
C PRO A 42 8.25 -45.17 10.67
N THR A 43 7.22 -45.31 11.51
CA THR A 43 7.36 -45.66 12.94
C THR A 43 7.16 -47.16 13.20
N GLY A 44 6.66 -47.90 12.19
CA GLY A 44 6.35 -49.33 12.29
C GLY A 44 5.04 -49.63 13.03
N LEU A 45 4.20 -48.62 13.28
CA LEU A 45 2.92 -48.82 13.93
C LEU A 45 1.92 -49.45 12.95
N ALA A 46 1.27 -50.52 13.39
CA ALA A 46 0.23 -51.20 12.62
C ALA A 46 -0.75 -51.88 13.58
N PHE A 47 -1.62 -51.08 14.21
CA PHE A 47 -2.65 -51.59 15.11
C PHE A 47 -3.95 -50.79 14.98
N LYS A 48 -5.04 -51.41 15.41
CA LYS A 48 -6.34 -50.77 15.64
C LYS A 48 -6.76 -50.95 17.09
N VAL A 49 -7.66 -50.10 17.54
CA VAL A 49 -8.38 -50.26 18.81
C VAL A 49 -9.84 -50.54 18.49
N THR A 50 -10.40 -51.56 19.09
CA THR A 50 -11.82 -51.92 19.01
C THR A 50 -12.27 -52.32 20.41
N ASP A 51 -13.39 -51.76 20.89
CA ASP A 51 -13.93 -52.08 22.23
C ASP A 51 -12.87 -51.91 23.34
N GLU A 52 -12.09 -50.84 23.27
CA GLU A 52 -10.98 -50.50 24.19
C GLU A 52 -9.78 -51.47 24.17
N GLU A 53 -9.77 -52.48 23.29
CA GLU A 53 -8.65 -53.41 23.14
C GLU A 53 -7.79 -53.08 21.92
N GLN A 54 -6.46 -53.06 22.11
CA GLN A 54 -5.49 -52.90 21.05
C GLN A 54 -5.22 -54.23 20.34
N GLN A 55 -5.36 -54.25 19.02
CA GLN A 55 -5.14 -55.43 18.17
C GLN A 55 -4.20 -55.09 17.01
N PRO A 56 -3.21 -55.95 16.69
CA PRO A 56 -2.38 -55.75 15.51
C PRO A 56 -3.21 -55.85 14.23
N LEU A 57 -2.88 -55.05 13.22
CA LEU A 57 -3.54 -55.14 11.91
C LEU A 57 -3.16 -56.44 11.19
N SER A 58 -4.15 -57.11 10.63
CA SER A 58 -3.96 -58.24 9.72
C SER A 58 -3.36 -57.79 8.38
N ALA A 59 -2.87 -58.75 7.59
CA ALA A 59 -2.35 -58.46 6.25
C ALA A 59 -3.39 -57.85 5.31
N GLU A 60 -4.66 -58.27 5.44
CA GLU A 60 -5.78 -57.74 4.66
C GLU A 60 -6.09 -56.28 5.06
N GLU A 61 -6.10 -55.98 6.35
CA GLU A 61 -6.31 -54.61 6.85
C GLU A 61 -5.16 -53.68 6.47
N ILE A 62 -3.91 -54.15 6.52
CA ILE A 62 -2.75 -53.39 6.04
C ILE A 62 -2.90 -53.06 4.55
N ALA A 63 -3.33 -54.04 3.74
CA ALA A 63 -3.57 -53.81 2.31
C ALA A 63 -4.70 -52.79 2.09
N ALA A 64 -5.78 -52.85 2.89
CA ALA A 64 -6.87 -51.90 2.84
C ALA A 64 -6.44 -50.47 3.23
N CYS A 65 -5.63 -50.31 4.28
CA CYS A 65 -5.07 -49.01 4.66
C CYS A 65 -4.23 -48.40 3.53
N ARG A 66 -3.40 -49.20 2.84
CA ARG A 66 -2.61 -48.73 1.70
C ARG A 66 -3.48 -48.31 0.53
N ALA A 67 -4.48 -49.12 0.19
CA ALA A 67 -5.41 -48.81 -0.89
C ALA A 67 -6.20 -47.52 -0.60
N PHE A 68 -6.62 -47.32 0.65
CA PHE A 68 -7.26 -46.07 1.09
C PHE A 68 -6.33 -44.86 0.89
N CYS A 69 -5.10 -44.93 1.39
CA CYS A 69 -4.09 -43.89 1.20
C CYS A 69 -3.82 -43.57 -0.29
N ASP A 70 -3.69 -44.61 -1.12
CA ASP A 70 -3.40 -44.44 -2.55
C ASP A 70 -4.54 -43.75 -3.32
N GLY A 71 -5.80 -43.93 -2.91
CA GLY A 71 -6.98 -43.31 -3.54
C GLY A 71 -7.50 -42.03 -2.87
N PHE A 72 -6.92 -41.64 -1.73
CA PHE A 72 -7.44 -40.53 -0.91
C PHE A 72 -7.46 -39.19 -1.66
N ALA A 73 -6.34 -38.78 -2.26
CA ALA A 73 -6.24 -37.49 -2.96
C ALA A 73 -7.22 -37.35 -4.15
N ASP A 74 -7.60 -38.46 -4.76
CA ASP A 74 -8.51 -38.47 -5.90
C ASP A 74 -9.99 -38.31 -5.47
N THR A 75 -10.34 -38.77 -4.28
CA THR A 75 -11.74 -38.95 -3.85
C THR A 75 -12.16 -38.06 -2.70
N ALA A 76 -11.21 -37.64 -1.85
CA ALA A 76 -11.49 -36.77 -0.71
C ALA A 76 -11.62 -35.31 -1.12
N ASP A 77 -12.37 -34.57 -0.31
CA ASP A 77 -12.47 -33.11 -0.39
C ASP A 77 -11.68 -32.50 0.76
N TYR A 78 -10.60 -31.79 0.44
CA TYR A 78 -9.66 -31.23 1.40
C TYR A 78 -9.24 -29.83 0.95
N ALA A 79 -8.71 -29.04 1.89
CA ALA A 79 -8.25 -27.70 1.61
C ALA A 79 -7.04 -27.71 0.66
N VAL A 80 -7.10 -26.90 -0.39
CA VAL A 80 -6.06 -26.77 -1.42
C VAL A 80 -5.70 -25.30 -1.64
N GLN A 81 -4.48 -25.05 -2.11
CA GLN A 81 -4.09 -23.73 -2.60
C GLN A 81 -4.69 -23.54 -4.00
N THR A 82 -5.37 -22.43 -4.24
CA THR A 82 -6.06 -22.18 -5.51
C THR A 82 -5.42 -21.05 -6.30
N TYR A 83 -5.56 -21.13 -7.62
CA TYR A 83 -5.08 -20.11 -8.53
C TYR A 83 -5.93 -20.05 -9.80
N GLU A 84 -5.85 -18.91 -10.50
CA GLU A 84 -6.40 -18.76 -11.84
C GLU A 84 -5.57 -19.55 -12.85
N ASP A 85 -6.21 -20.47 -13.58
CA ASP A 85 -5.51 -21.37 -14.51
C ASP A 85 -4.72 -20.62 -15.59
N GLU A 86 -5.29 -19.55 -16.15
CA GLU A 86 -4.65 -18.78 -17.23
C GLU A 86 -3.44 -17.95 -16.77
N THR A 87 -3.47 -17.43 -15.54
CA THR A 87 -2.47 -16.47 -15.05
C THR A 87 -1.54 -17.06 -14.00
N GLY A 88 -1.88 -18.21 -13.41
CA GLY A 88 -1.23 -18.76 -12.24
C GLY A 88 -1.49 -17.97 -10.96
N LEU A 89 -2.30 -16.90 -10.98
CA LEU A 89 -2.43 -15.98 -9.85
C LEU A 89 -3.18 -16.62 -8.68
N TYR A 90 -2.60 -16.55 -7.49
CA TYR A 90 -3.16 -17.13 -6.27
C TYR A 90 -4.53 -16.52 -5.91
N ARG A 91 -5.45 -17.39 -5.45
CA ARG A 91 -6.85 -17.07 -5.12
C ARG A 91 -7.26 -17.52 -3.72
N GLY A 92 -6.33 -18.00 -2.91
CA GLY A 92 -6.57 -18.37 -1.53
C GLY A 92 -6.63 -19.88 -1.30
N VAL A 93 -7.06 -20.24 -0.11
CA VAL A 93 -7.29 -21.63 0.31
C VAL A 93 -8.78 -21.88 0.35
N MET A 94 -9.22 -22.96 -0.26
CA MET A 94 -10.61 -23.45 -0.21
C MET A 94 -10.63 -24.96 -0.39
N LEU A 95 -11.80 -25.58 -0.22
CA LEU A 95 -11.98 -27.00 -0.52
C LEU A 95 -11.74 -27.28 -2.01
N LYS A 96 -11.22 -28.47 -2.33
CA LYS A 96 -10.99 -28.90 -3.71
C LYS A 96 -12.28 -28.82 -4.54
N SER A 97 -13.41 -29.27 -3.98
CA SER A 97 -14.72 -29.18 -4.63
C SER A 97 -15.18 -27.73 -4.88
N GLU A 98 -14.86 -26.81 -3.97
CA GLU A 98 -15.16 -25.38 -4.10
C GLU A 98 -14.31 -24.74 -5.20
N ALA A 99 -13.02 -25.07 -5.27
CA ALA A 99 -12.12 -24.61 -6.32
C ALA A 99 -12.64 -25.01 -7.71
N GLU A 100 -13.01 -26.28 -7.87
CA GLU A 100 -13.58 -26.81 -9.11
C GLU A 100 -14.91 -26.12 -9.47
N ALA A 101 -15.79 -25.88 -8.49
CA ALA A 101 -17.05 -25.17 -8.70
C ALA A 101 -16.85 -23.71 -9.13
N GLN A 102 -15.76 -23.07 -8.69
CA GLN A 102 -15.37 -21.72 -9.08
C GLN A 102 -14.54 -21.68 -10.38
N GLY A 103 -14.22 -22.83 -10.97
CA GLY A 103 -13.37 -22.92 -12.17
C GLY A 103 -11.91 -22.55 -11.92
N LEU A 104 -11.45 -22.64 -10.67
CA LEU A 104 -10.07 -22.39 -10.28
C LEU A 104 -9.24 -23.68 -10.40
N ALA A 105 -7.99 -23.51 -10.81
CA ALA A 105 -7.00 -24.57 -10.70
C ALA A 105 -6.49 -24.66 -9.25
N TRP A 106 -5.94 -25.81 -8.88
CA TRP A 106 -5.49 -26.07 -7.52
C TRP A 106 -4.12 -26.75 -7.46
N PHE A 107 -3.46 -26.55 -6.34
CA PHE A 107 -2.14 -27.06 -6.02
C PHE A 107 -2.15 -27.59 -4.58
N VAL A 108 -1.59 -28.79 -4.40
CA VAL A 108 -1.37 -29.37 -3.07
C VAL A 108 0.08 -29.10 -2.68
N GLY A 109 0.28 -28.41 -1.57
CA GLY A 109 1.60 -28.04 -1.07
C GLY A 109 1.53 -26.76 -0.24
N ASP A 110 2.69 -26.15 -0.05
CA ASP A 110 2.81 -24.95 0.78
C ASP A 110 2.04 -23.77 0.18
N ALA A 111 1.43 -22.97 1.05
CA ALA A 111 0.85 -21.69 0.69
C ALA A 111 1.96 -20.71 0.25
N PRO A 112 1.66 -19.74 -0.63
CA PRO A 112 2.62 -18.69 -0.94
C PRO A 112 2.95 -17.87 0.32
N ASP A 113 4.18 -17.39 0.41
CA ASP A 113 4.63 -16.49 1.48
C ASP A 113 4.03 -15.07 1.38
N HIS A 114 3.36 -14.78 0.26
CA HIS A 114 2.79 -13.49 -0.05
C HIS A 114 1.42 -13.63 -0.75
N PRO A 115 0.39 -12.82 -0.38
CA PRO A 115 -0.97 -12.94 -0.93
C PRO A 115 -1.06 -12.62 -2.43
N VAL A 116 -0.10 -11.85 -2.95
CA VAL A 116 0.02 -11.57 -4.39
C VAL A 116 1.18 -12.39 -4.95
N SER A 117 0.88 -13.59 -5.39
CA SER A 117 1.84 -14.57 -5.93
C SER A 117 1.25 -15.31 -7.13
N LYS A 118 2.11 -15.73 -8.05
CA LYS A 118 1.77 -16.59 -9.19
C LYS A 118 2.41 -17.95 -9.02
N LEU A 119 1.72 -19.02 -9.43
CA LEU A 119 2.32 -20.33 -9.58
C LEU A 119 3.09 -20.35 -10.91
N ALA A 120 4.40 -20.62 -10.83
CA ALA A 120 5.26 -20.78 -12.00
C ALA A 120 6.18 -21.98 -11.76
N ASP A 121 6.25 -22.91 -12.71
CA ASP A 121 7.06 -24.13 -12.61
C ASP A 121 6.86 -24.91 -11.28
N GLY A 122 5.62 -24.98 -10.80
CA GLY A 122 5.26 -25.70 -9.57
C GLY A 122 5.69 -25.02 -8.27
N ARG A 123 6.13 -23.76 -8.31
CA ARG A 123 6.48 -22.96 -7.14
C ARG A 123 5.74 -21.64 -7.14
N TRP A 124 5.44 -21.14 -5.94
CA TRP A 124 4.91 -19.80 -5.77
C TRP A 124 6.01 -18.76 -5.98
N GLU A 125 5.76 -17.82 -6.87
CA GLU A 125 6.60 -16.66 -7.11
C GLU A 125 5.84 -15.39 -6.77
N ARG A 126 6.43 -14.54 -5.93
CA ARG A 126 5.85 -13.24 -5.61
C ARG A 126 5.74 -12.37 -6.88
N VAL A 127 4.62 -11.68 -7.01
CA VAL A 127 4.43 -10.68 -8.06
C VAL A 127 5.29 -9.46 -7.72
N ALA A 128 6.16 -9.07 -8.65
CA ALA A 128 7.04 -7.91 -8.54
C ALA A 128 6.42 -6.64 -9.10
N ALA A 129 5.54 -6.75 -10.10
CA ALA A 129 4.81 -5.64 -10.67
C ALA A 129 3.40 -6.06 -11.06
N LEU A 130 2.44 -5.16 -10.86
CA LEU A 130 1.10 -5.30 -11.43
C LEU A 130 0.74 -4.07 -12.26
N PHE A 131 -0.21 -4.25 -13.18
CA PHE A 131 -0.80 -3.17 -13.96
C PHE A 131 -2.31 -3.10 -13.74
N THR A 132 -2.84 -1.88 -13.71
CA THR A 132 -4.28 -1.63 -13.77
C THR A 132 -4.75 -1.60 -15.22
N GLU A 133 -6.07 -1.72 -15.43
CA GLU A 133 -6.72 -1.61 -16.74
C GLU A 133 -6.41 -0.29 -17.45
N ASP A 134 -6.12 0.76 -16.68
CA ASP A 134 -5.78 2.10 -17.17
C ASP A 134 -4.27 2.22 -17.53
N GLY A 135 -3.50 1.14 -17.41
CA GLY A 135 -2.08 1.07 -17.76
C GLY A 135 -1.13 1.54 -16.67
N GLU A 136 -1.65 1.98 -15.52
CA GLU A 136 -0.81 2.33 -14.37
C GLU A 136 -0.18 1.08 -13.77
N TYR A 137 1.04 1.18 -13.24
CA TYR A 137 1.72 0.06 -12.65
C TYR A 137 2.10 0.31 -11.19
N ARG A 138 2.17 -0.76 -10.41
CA ARG A 138 2.62 -0.75 -9.01
C ARG A 138 3.66 -1.83 -8.82
N LEU A 139 4.76 -1.48 -8.16
CA LEU A 139 5.82 -2.42 -7.79
C LEU A 139 5.53 -3.02 -6.42
N MET A 140 5.92 -4.28 -6.24
CA MET A 140 5.81 -5.05 -5.00
C MET A 140 4.41 -4.92 -4.36
N PRO A 141 3.33 -5.22 -5.10
CA PRO A 141 1.97 -5.06 -4.60
C PRO A 141 1.75 -5.90 -3.35
N ASP A 142 0.96 -5.36 -2.40
CA ASP A 142 0.52 -6.03 -1.18
C ASP A 142 -0.84 -6.71 -1.33
N SER A 143 -1.60 -6.32 -2.35
CA SER A 143 -2.97 -6.74 -2.61
C SER A 143 -3.28 -6.74 -4.11
N VAL A 144 -4.29 -7.51 -4.50
CA VAL A 144 -4.87 -7.50 -5.85
C VAL A 144 -6.07 -6.55 -5.85
N CYS A 145 -6.04 -5.54 -6.70
CA CYS A 145 -7.15 -4.59 -6.87
C CYS A 145 -8.14 -5.06 -7.94
N PRO A 146 -9.42 -4.65 -7.90
CA PRO A 146 -10.41 -5.04 -8.93
C PRO A 146 -10.07 -4.59 -10.34
N LYS A 147 -9.29 -3.51 -10.48
CA LYS A 147 -8.82 -2.97 -11.76
C LYS A 147 -7.50 -3.58 -12.23
N CYS A 148 -6.89 -4.48 -11.45
CA CYS A 148 -5.57 -5.02 -11.74
C CYS A 148 -5.69 -6.17 -12.76
N VAL A 149 -4.98 -6.07 -13.89
CA VAL A 149 -5.17 -6.95 -15.07
C VAL A 149 -3.92 -7.67 -15.52
N VAL A 150 -2.72 -7.20 -15.16
CA VAL A 150 -1.45 -7.91 -15.45
C VAL A 150 -0.65 -8.03 -14.18
N PHE A 151 -0.05 -9.21 -13.98
CA PHE A 151 0.75 -9.57 -12.81
C PHE A 151 2.03 -10.22 -13.29
N LEU A 152 3.16 -9.61 -12.97
CA LEU A 152 4.48 -10.04 -13.41
C LEU A 152 5.30 -10.51 -12.22
N THR A 153 5.91 -11.69 -12.33
CA THR A 153 7.00 -12.12 -11.44
C THR A 153 8.22 -11.21 -11.63
N GLN A 154 9.24 -11.36 -10.79
CA GLN A 154 10.47 -10.58 -10.94
C GLN A 154 11.12 -10.78 -12.30
N ALA A 155 11.20 -12.02 -12.79
CA ALA A 155 11.81 -12.34 -14.08
C ALA A 155 11.00 -11.74 -15.26
N GLU A 156 9.67 -11.84 -15.21
CA GLU A 156 8.78 -11.24 -16.20
C GLU A 156 8.89 -9.71 -16.19
N TRP A 157 8.93 -9.10 -15.00
CA TRP A 157 9.14 -7.67 -14.86
C TRP A 157 10.49 -7.26 -15.42
N ASP A 158 11.58 -7.95 -15.11
CA ASP A 158 12.91 -7.59 -15.62
C ASP A 158 12.99 -7.64 -17.15
N ALA A 159 12.25 -8.56 -17.78
CA ALA A 159 12.12 -8.64 -19.23
C ALA A 159 11.13 -7.62 -19.84
N TRP A 160 10.22 -7.06 -19.05
CA TRP A 160 9.19 -6.12 -19.50
C TRP A 160 9.80 -4.76 -19.87
N PRO A 161 9.37 -4.10 -20.98
CA PRO A 161 9.82 -2.76 -21.31
C PRO A 161 9.62 -1.78 -20.15
N LYS A 162 10.58 -0.90 -19.88
CA LYS A 162 10.51 0.03 -18.74
C LYS A 162 10.05 1.41 -19.17
N PRO A 163 9.26 2.13 -18.35
CA PRO A 163 8.97 3.52 -18.62
C PRO A 163 10.26 4.33 -18.56
N THR A 164 10.37 5.33 -19.41
CA THR A 164 11.45 6.32 -19.36
C THR A 164 11.14 7.43 -18.36
N LYS A 165 9.85 7.65 -18.08
CA LYS A 165 9.35 8.67 -17.15
C LYS A 165 8.28 8.10 -16.23
N SER A 166 8.23 8.60 -15.01
CA SER A 166 7.20 8.23 -14.01
C SER A 166 5.77 8.62 -14.39
N THR A 167 5.60 9.42 -15.45
CA THR A 167 4.31 9.93 -15.92
C THR A 167 3.69 9.07 -17.02
N GLU A 168 4.49 8.17 -17.59
CA GLU A 168 4.06 7.24 -18.63
C GLU A 168 3.23 6.10 -18.02
N VAL A 169 2.22 5.67 -18.77
CA VAL A 169 1.42 4.47 -18.48
C VAL A 169 1.57 3.48 -19.62
N TRP A 170 1.36 2.21 -19.32
CA TRP A 170 1.42 1.16 -20.32
C TRP A 170 0.16 1.17 -21.17
N ASP A 171 0.31 1.39 -22.47
CA ASP A 171 -0.78 1.27 -23.43
C ASP A 171 -0.85 -0.17 -23.93
N PHE A 172 -1.87 -0.91 -23.49
CA PHE A 172 -2.09 -2.30 -23.90
C PHE A 172 -2.39 -2.49 -25.39
N ALA A 173 -2.95 -1.48 -26.07
CA ALA A 173 -3.29 -1.60 -27.49
C ALA A 173 -2.05 -1.48 -28.40
N THR A 174 -1.04 -0.74 -27.95
CA THR A 174 0.21 -0.53 -28.71
C THR A 174 1.43 -1.17 -28.08
N GLU A 175 1.30 -1.75 -26.89
CA GLU A 175 2.38 -2.35 -26.09
C GLU A 175 3.58 -1.40 -25.92
N THR A 176 3.28 -0.14 -25.60
CA THR A 176 4.29 0.91 -25.39
C THR A 176 3.95 1.80 -24.20
N TRP A 177 4.98 2.40 -23.60
CA TRP A 177 4.82 3.43 -22.59
C TRP A 177 4.43 4.76 -23.24
N LYS A 178 3.37 5.39 -22.74
CA LYS A 178 2.87 6.66 -23.27
C LYS A 178 2.52 7.65 -22.17
N ASP A 179 2.80 8.91 -22.45
CA ASP A 179 2.33 10.02 -21.64
C ASP A 179 1.06 10.61 -22.26
N TYR A 180 -0.07 10.40 -21.58
CA TYR A 180 -1.38 10.90 -22.01
C TYR A 180 -1.71 12.29 -21.48
N ARG A 181 -0.81 12.91 -20.71
CA ARG A 181 -1.05 14.26 -20.20
C ARG A 181 -1.15 15.24 -21.37
N THR A 182 -2.12 16.13 -21.30
CA THR A 182 -2.07 17.35 -22.11
C THR A 182 -1.00 18.28 -21.54
N LEU A 183 -0.48 19.19 -22.37
CA LEU A 183 0.47 20.21 -21.92
C LEU A 183 -0.10 21.06 -20.77
N GLU A 184 -1.40 21.36 -20.81
CA GLU A 184 -2.09 22.11 -19.75
C GLU A 184 -2.15 21.33 -18.42
N GLN A 185 -2.46 20.03 -18.48
CA GLN A 185 -2.43 19.17 -17.29
C GLN A 185 -1.03 19.11 -16.68
N ALA A 186 0.00 18.88 -17.51
CA ALA A 186 1.38 18.83 -17.05
C ALA A 186 1.83 20.15 -16.39
N ARG A 187 1.49 21.30 -17.00
CA ARG A 187 1.78 22.63 -16.43
C ARG A 187 1.07 22.86 -15.10
N THR A 188 -0.19 22.45 -14.98
CA THR A 188 -0.98 22.61 -13.75
C THR A 188 -0.40 21.77 -12.60
N THR A 189 -0.03 20.52 -12.89
CA THR A 189 0.64 19.65 -11.91
C THR A 189 2.00 20.21 -11.51
N ALA A 190 2.80 20.67 -12.47
CA ALA A 190 4.10 21.27 -12.23
C ALA A 190 4.01 22.56 -11.39
N ASP A 191 3.03 23.44 -11.66
CA ASP A 191 2.78 24.65 -10.87
C ASP A 191 2.49 24.29 -9.40
N SER A 192 1.58 23.35 -9.18
CA SER A 192 1.23 22.86 -7.83
C SER A 192 2.44 22.25 -7.12
N TYR A 193 3.22 21.43 -7.81
CA TYR A 193 4.47 20.85 -7.30
C TYR A 193 5.48 21.93 -6.90
N ILE A 194 5.75 22.90 -7.77
CA ILE A 194 6.70 24.00 -7.49
C ILE A 194 6.24 24.79 -6.27
N ARG A 195 4.94 25.11 -6.17
CA ARG A 195 4.40 25.79 -4.99
C ARG A 195 4.67 24.99 -3.73
N ASN A 196 4.42 23.68 -3.74
CA ASN A 196 4.65 22.83 -2.58
C ASN A 196 6.15 22.70 -2.24
N ALA A 197 7.02 22.54 -3.24
CA ALA A 197 8.46 22.42 -3.08
C ALA A 197 9.09 23.66 -2.43
N TYR A 198 8.55 24.86 -2.70
CA TYR A 198 8.97 26.10 -2.06
C TYR A 198 8.45 26.27 -0.62
N GLY A 199 7.68 25.32 -0.08
CA GLY A 199 7.13 25.37 1.28
C GLY A 199 8.19 25.60 2.34
N ALA A 200 9.24 24.76 2.37
CA ALA A 200 10.29 24.85 3.39
C ALA A 200 11.07 26.18 3.34
N ARG A 201 11.45 26.65 2.13
CA ARG A 201 12.13 27.95 1.96
C ARG A 201 11.26 29.12 2.39
N ARG A 202 9.96 29.08 2.08
CA ARG A 202 9.00 30.09 2.55
C ARG A 202 8.88 30.06 4.07
N SER A 203 8.74 28.89 4.69
CA SER A 203 8.66 28.76 6.15
C SER A 203 9.92 29.22 6.88
N ALA A 204 11.11 29.06 6.27
CA ALA A 204 12.36 29.56 6.86
C ALA A 204 12.42 31.10 6.92
N VAL A 205 11.72 31.80 6.03
CA VAL A 205 11.68 33.27 5.99
C VAL A 205 10.47 33.83 6.72
N MET A 206 9.30 33.22 6.54
CA MET A 206 8.01 33.73 7.03
C MET A 206 7.52 33.07 8.32
N GLY A 207 8.26 32.08 8.83
CA GLY A 207 7.78 31.24 9.92
C GLY A 207 6.67 30.28 9.48
N ALA A 208 6.04 29.63 10.45
CA ALA A 208 4.96 28.67 10.22
C ALA A 208 3.58 29.33 10.10
N VAL A 209 3.49 30.55 9.57
CA VAL A 209 2.21 31.27 9.47
C VAL A 209 1.30 30.60 8.42
N PRO A 210 0.11 30.09 8.81
CA PRO A 210 -0.82 29.50 7.87
C PRO A 210 -1.30 30.51 6.81
N TYR A 211 -1.41 30.08 5.56
CA TYR A 211 -1.87 30.93 4.45
C TYR A 211 -3.26 31.55 4.68
N ALA A 212 -4.11 30.88 5.47
CA ALA A 212 -5.42 31.42 5.87
C ALA A 212 -5.31 32.72 6.70
N GLU A 213 -4.25 32.88 7.48
CA GLU A 213 -4.02 34.07 8.29
C GLU A 213 -3.63 35.28 7.42
N MET A 214 -2.96 35.03 6.28
CA MET A 214 -2.53 36.07 5.33
C MET A 214 -3.71 36.87 4.72
N ALA A 215 -4.91 36.30 4.66
CA ALA A 215 -6.10 37.02 4.18
C ALA A 215 -6.47 38.20 5.09
N THR A 216 -6.13 38.12 6.38
CA THR A 216 -6.43 39.14 7.38
C THR A 216 -5.24 40.05 7.68
N TRP A 217 -4.06 39.74 7.17
CA TRP A 217 -2.84 40.53 7.37
C TRP A 217 -2.97 42.01 7.01
N PRO A 218 -3.65 42.41 5.92
CA PRO A 218 -3.84 43.84 5.63
C PRO A 218 -4.58 44.58 6.75
N MET A 219 -5.56 43.94 7.39
CA MET A 219 -6.31 44.51 8.51
C MET A 219 -5.43 44.62 9.75
N GLN A 220 -4.71 43.55 10.09
CA GLN A 220 -3.77 43.51 11.21
C GLN A 220 -2.66 44.56 11.09
N LEU A 221 -2.04 44.67 9.91
CA LEU A 221 -0.99 45.66 9.62
C LEU A 221 -1.51 47.09 9.69
N ALA A 222 -2.71 47.35 9.17
CA ALA A 222 -3.32 48.68 9.21
C ALA A 222 -3.55 49.13 10.66
N GLU A 223 -4.14 48.27 11.49
CA GLU A 223 -4.39 48.57 12.90
C GLU A 223 -3.10 48.66 13.73
N ALA A 224 -2.12 47.78 13.50
CA ALA A 224 -0.84 47.82 14.20
C ALA A 224 -0.05 49.10 13.88
N ARG A 225 -0.06 49.56 12.61
CA ARG A 225 0.52 50.85 12.21
C ARG A 225 -0.21 52.02 12.87
N ALA A 226 -1.54 51.99 12.89
CA ALA A 226 -2.35 53.03 13.52
C ALA A 226 -2.07 53.13 15.03
N TYR A 227 -2.03 51.99 15.73
CA TYR A 227 -1.71 51.90 17.16
C TYR A 227 -0.29 52.37 17.48
N LYS A 228 0.70 51.99 16.66
CA LYS A 228 2.09 52.44 16.83
C LYS A 228 2.24 53.96 16.64
N ALA A 229 1.44 54.56 15.75
CA ALA A 229 1.44 56.00 15.52
C ALA A 229 0.67 56.75 16.62
N ASP A 230 -0.41 56.17 17.14
CA ASP A 230 -1.26 56.72 18.19
C ASP A 230 -1.84 55.58 19.05
N PRO A 231 -1.40 55.43 20.32
CA PRO A 231 -1.93 54.39 21.22
C PRO A 231 -3.42 54.50 21.53
N THR A 232 -4.09 55.60 21.16
CA THR A 232 -5.53 55.81 21.31
C THR A 232 -6.33 55.47 20.05
N ALA A 233 -5.67 55.10 18.95
CA ALA A 233 -6.32 54.70 17.71
C ALA A 233 -7.22 53.47 17.92
N ALA A 234 -8.37 53.46 17.22
CA ALA A 234 -9.28 52.33 17.23
C ALA A 234 -8.65 51.13 16.50
N THR A 235 -8.55 49.99 17.18
CA THR A 235 -8.03 48.73 16.62
C THR A 235 -8.96 47.56 16.92
N PRO A 236 -10.19 47.59 16.38
CA PRO A 236 -11.21 46.58 16.72
C PRO A 236 -10.78 45.14 16.39
N PHE A 237 -9.96 44.92 15.36
CA PHE A 237 -9.44 43.58 15.03
C PHE A 237 -8.43 43.10 16.06
N LEU A 238 -7.41 43.91 16.40
CA LEU A 238 -6.41 43.55 17.40
C LEU A 238 -7.03 43.39 18.80
N ASP A 239 -8.00 44.24 19.14
CA ASP A 239 -8.72 44.18 20.41
C ASP A 239 -9.54 42.88 20.51
N ALA A 240 -10.20 42.47 19.42
CA ALA A 240 -10.93 41.20 19.37
C ALA A 240 -9.99 39.98 19.47
N MET A 241 -8.82 40.01 18.81
CA MET A 241 -7.80 38.94 18.91
C MET A 241 -7.31 38.78 20.36
N LEU A 242 -6.97 39.88 21.03
CA LEU A 242 -6.49 39.86 22.42
C LEU A 242 -7.59 39.42 23.39
N SER A 243 -8.83 39.86 23.17
CA SER A 243 -9.98 39.43 23.97
C SER A 243 -10.21 37.92 23.87
N ALA A 244 -10.06 37.35 22.68
CA ALA A 244 -10.17 35.91 22.46
C ALA A 244 -9.03 35.13 23.14
N GLN A 245 -7.78 35.59 23.00
CA GLN A 245 -6.61 34.98 23.67
C GLN A 245 -6.75 35.01 25.20
N THR A 246 -7.22 36.13 25.76
CA THR A 246 -7.44 36.29 27.20
C THR A 246 -8.55 35.37 27.72
N SER A 247 -9.60 35.18 26.93
CA SER A 247 -10.73 34.31 27.28
C SER A 247 -10.33 32.84 27.25
N ALA A 248 -9.46 32.43 26.32
CA ALA A 248 -8.88 31.09 26.25
C ALA A 248 -8.00 30.80 27.50
N ALA A 249 -7.11 31.71 27.88
CA ALA A 249 -6.30 31.58 29.09
C ALA A 249 -7.15 31.47 30.38
N ALA A 250 -8.27 32.19 30.47
CA ALA A 250 -9.19 32.09 31.61
C ALA A 250 -9.94 30.74 31.69
N ALA A 251 -10.02 30.00 30.58
CA ALA A 251 -10.65 28.68 30.49
C ALA A 251 -9.71 27.51 30.87
N GLY A 252 -8.47 27.80 31.30
CA GLY A 252 -7.48 26.81 31.72
C GLY A 252 -6.30 26.63 30.77
N ASP A 253 -6.21 27.44 29.70
CA ASP A 253 -5.05 27.47 28.82
C ASP A 253 -3.87 28.23 29.46
N ASP A 254 -2.65 27.98 28.96
CA ASP A 254 -1.42 28.56 29.50
C ASP A 254 -1.44 30.09 29.43
N ALA A 255 -1.47 30.74 30.61
CA ALA A 255 -1.50 32.19 30.76
C ALA A 255 -0.25 32.89 30.20
N THR A 256 0.84 32.15 29.92
CA THR A 256 2.03 32.68 29.23
C THR A 256 1.81 32.94 27.74
N LEU A 257 0.66 32.53 27.18
CA LEU A 257 0.29 32.71 25.78
C LEU A 257 -0.48 34.03 25.50
N VAL A 258 -0.84 34.80 26.53
CA VAL A 258 -1.48 36.11 26.36
C VAL A 258 -0.43 37.20 26.23
N GLN A 259 -0.30 37.74 25.02
CA GLN A 259 0.63 38.84 24.74
C GLN A 259 -0.01 40.21 25.03
N SER A 260 0.83 41.21 25.33
CA SER A 260 0.34 42.59 25.41
C SER A 260 -0.01 43.14 24.03
N LYS A 261 -0.85 44.18 23.97
CA LYS A 261 -1.19 44.86 22.72
C LYS A 261 0.05 45.45 22.03
N ASP A 262 1.01 45.96 22.82
CA ASP A 262 2.31 46.41 22.32
C ASP A 262 3.12 45.27 21.71
N ALA A 263 3.17 44.10 22.36
CA ALA A 263 3.88 42.93 21.85
C ALA A 263 3.23 42.38 20.57
N LEU A 264 1.90 42.29 20.53
CA LEU A 264 1.14 41.87 19.34
C LEU A 264 1.37 42.82 18.16
N ALA A 265 1.26 44.14 18.40
CA ALA A 265 1.50 45.13 17.35
C ALA A 265 2.96 45.10 16.87
N ALA A 266 3.93 44.89 17.77
CA ALA A 266 5.34 44.76 17.40
C ALA A 266 5.62 43.50 16.57
N ASP A 267 5.03 42.36 16.93
CA ASP A 267 5.14 41.08 16.21
C ASP A 267 4.55 41.19 14.80
N ILE A 268 3.33 41.72 14.67
CA ILE A 268 2.69 41.98 13.38
C ILE A 268 3.55 42.89 12.49
N LEU A 269 4.10 43.97 13.05
CA LEU A 269 4.93 44.92 12.30
C LEU A 269 6.32 44.38 11.96
N ALA A 270 6.82 43.35 12.65
CA ALA A 270 8.06 42.68 12.28
C ALA A 270 7.95 42.04 10.88
N HIS A 271 6.75 41.58 10.51
CA HIS A 271 6.44 41.06 9.16
C HIS A 271 6.25 42.16 8.09
N ASP A 272 6.40 43.44 8.46
CA ASP A 272 6.37 44.60 7.56
C ASP A 272 7.73 45.30 7.47
N ALA A 273 8.76 44.75 8.13
CA ALA A 273 10.10 45.29 8.07
C ALA A 273 10.67 45.20 6.64
N PRO A 274 11.41 46.21 6.15
CA PRO A 274 11.95 46.22 4.80
C PRO A 274 12.78 44.96 4.47
N ASP A 275 13.61 44.51 5.40
CA ASP A 275 14.46 43.32 5.22
C ASP A 275 13.63 42.03 5.15
N TYR A 276 12.57 41.92 5.96
CA TYR A 276 11.63 40.81 5.92
C TYR A 276 10.89 40.76 4.58
N LEU A 277 10.33 41.89 4.13
CA LEU A 277 9.61 41.98 2.86
C LEU A 277 10.53 41.70 1.67
N ALA A 278 11.79 42.16 1.72
CA ALA A 278 12.78 41.87 0.70
C ALA A 278 13.08 40.36 0.62
N ALA A 279 13.28 39.69 1.77
CA ALA A 279 13.53 38.26 1.83
C ALA A 279 12.32 37.43 1.37
N ALA A 280 11.11 37.76 1.84
CA ALA A 280 9.88 37.09 1.45
C ALA A 280 9.59 37.29 -0.05
N GLY A 281 9.80 38.51 -0.56
CA GLY A 281 9.67 38.85 -1.96
C GLY A 281 10.66 38.10 -2.85
N ALA A 282 11.91 37.90 -2.39
CA ALA A 282 12.90 37.12 -3.12
C ALA A 282 12.46 35.66 -3.31
N VAL A 283 12.04 34.99 -2.23
CA VAL A 283 11.54 33.60 -2.31
C VAL A 283 10.31 33.49 -3.20
N HIS A 284 9.36 34.42 -3.08
CA HIS A 284 8.18 34.45 -3.95
C HIS A 284 8.56 34.66 -5.43
N GLY A 285 9.49 35.58 -5.69
CA GLY A 285 9.99 35.88 -7.03
C GLY A 285 10.68 34.69 -7.69
N GLU A 286 11.54 33.98 -6.96
CA GLU A 286 12.19 32.75 -7.44
C GLU A 286 11.15 31.68 -7.82
N MET A 287 10.20 31.40 -6.93
CA MET A 287 9.11 30.46 -7.21
C MET A 287 8.31 30.90 -8.45
N ARG A 288 7.93 32.18 -8.51
CA ARG A 288 7.15 32.72 -9.63
C ARG A 288 7.92 32.62 -10.95
N ALA A 289 9.24 32.81 -10.95
CA ALA A 289 10.07 32.66 -12.14
C ALA A 289 10.01 31.23 -12.69
N TRP A 290 10.07 30.20 -11.83
CA TRP A 290 9.89 28.81 -12.24
C TRP A 290 8.50 28.54 -12.82
N ILE A 291 7.45 29.01 -12.14
CA ILE A 291 6.07 28.84 -12.60
C ILE A 291 5.88 29.51 -13.98
N LEU A 292 6.45 30.70 -14.19
CA LEU A 292 6.40 31.37 -15.49
C LEU A 292 7.14 30.58 -16.58
N ARG A 293 8.28 29.94 -16.27
CA ARG A 293 8.97 29.06 -17.23
C ARG A 293 8.09 27.87 -17.62
N VAL A 294 7.45 27.22 -16.63
CA VAL A 294 6.53 26.10 -16.87
C VAL A 294 5.38 26.51 -17.78
N TRP A 295 4.74 27.65 -17.50
CA TRP A 295 3.62 28.14 -18.31
C TRP A 295 4.02 28.59 -19.72
N ASN A 296 5.31 28.86 -19.96
CA ASN A 296 5.85 29.17 -21.28
C ASN A 296 6.45 27.95 -22.02
N ALA A 297 6.58 26.78 -21.36
CA ALA A 297 7.15 25.58 -21.95
C ALA A 297 6.34 25.08 -23.15
N ALA A 298 6.96 24.78 -24.28
CA ALA A 298 6.24 24.48 -25.54
C ALA A 298 5.68 23.05 -25.61
N ASN A 299 6.17 22.14 -24.77
CA ASN A 299 5.87 20.71 -24.83
C ASN A 299 6.06 20.05 -23.44
N LEU A 300 5.71 18.76 -23.34
CA LEU A 300 5.81 17.99 -22.10
C LEU A 300 7.26 17.82 -21.63
N ASP A 301 8.20 17.59 -22.55
CA ASP A 301 9.61 17.39 -22.20
C ASP A 301 10.21 18.62 -21.50
N GLU A 302 9.87 19.81 -21.97
CA GLU A 302 10.29 21.06 -21.33
C GLU A 302 9.67 21.22 -19.92
N VAL A 303 8.40 20.86 -19.74
CA VAL A 303 7.76 20.88 -18.41
C VAL A 303 8.46 19.90 -17.47
N ASP A 304 8.70 18.67 -17.91
CA ASP A 304 9.35 17.63 -17.11
C ASP A 304 10.78 18.05 -16.74
N ALA A 305 11.55 18.57 -17.69
CA ALA A 305 12.90 19.07 -17.45
C ALA A 305 12.93 20.23 -16.44
N LEU A 306 11.95 21.15 -16.50
CA LEU A 306 11.80 22.22 -15.51
C LEU A 306 11.48 21.68 -14.12
N THR A 307 10.62 20.67 -14.01
CA THR A 307 10.31 20.06 -12.70
C THR A 307 11.52 19.32 -12.11
N ALA A 308 12.32 18.63 -12.94
CA ALA A 308 13.57 18.00 -12.50
C ALA A 308 14.60 19.04 -12.04
N ALA A 309 14.75 20.14 -12.78
CA ALA A 309 15.65 21.23 -12.41
C ALA A 309 15.23 21.91 -11.09
N VAL A 310 13.92 22.05 -10.84
CA VAL A 310 13.42 22.54 -9.54
C VAL A 310 13.74 21.56 -8.42
N ALA A 311 13.51 20.26 -8.64
CA ALA A 311 13.80 19.21 -7.66
C ALA A 311 15.27 19.26 -7.23
N GLU A 312 16.18 19.32 -8.20
CA GLU A 312 17.63 19.43 -7.99
C GLU A 312 17.98 20.75 -7.27
N ALA A 313 17.50 21.89 -7.76
CA ALA A 313 17.82 23.21 -7.19
C ALA A 313 17.34 23.38 -5.74
N LEU A 314 16.30 22.67 -5.35
CA LEU A 314 15.71 22.73 -4.01
C LEU A 314 16.11 21.54 -3.12
N GLY A 315 16.75 20.51 -3.66
CA GLY A 315 17.07 19.28 -2.92
C GLY A 315 15.83 18.51 -2.47
N VAL A 316 14.76 18.52 -3.27
CA VAL A 316 13.49 17.84 -2.98
C VAL A 316 13.28 16.67 -3.94
N PRO A 317 12.45 15.66 -3.60
CA PRO A 317 12.13 14.57 -4.51
C PRO A 317 11.56 15.10 -5.85
N PRO A 318 11.87 14.46 -6.98
CA PRO A 318 11.29 14.83 -8.27
C PRO A 318 9.78 14.64 -8.24
N LEU A 319 9.09 15.33 -9.14
CA LEU A 319 7.67 15.10 -9.37
C LEU A 319 7.47 13.65 -9.81
N ALA A 320 7.04 12.80 -8.89
CA ALA A 320 6.41 11.54 -9.21
C ALA A 320 4.92 11.80 -9.39
N ARG A 321 4.23 11.02 -10.25
CA ARG A 321 2.78 10.92 -10.10
C ARG A 321 2.49 10.59 -8.64
N PRO A 322 1.42 11.13 -8.04
CA PRO A 322 0.90 10.52 -6.84
C PRO A 322 0.72 9.03 -7.17
N LEU A 323 1.49 8.17 -6.51
CA LEU A 323 1.04 6.80 -6.29
C LEU A 323 -0.17 6.96 -5.37
N ASN A 324 -1.30 7.44 -5.90
CA ASN A 324 -2.51 7.50 -5.12
C ASN A 324 -2.86 6.04 -4.84
N GLY A 325 -2.56 5.67 -3.60
CA GLY A 325 -2.81 4.37 -3.03
C GLY A 325 -4.31 4.09 -2.93
N ILE A 326 -4.56 2.79 -2.82
CA ILE A 326 -5.74 2.14 -2.23
C ILE A 326 -7.06 2.52 -2.89
#